data_AF-A0A945KIZ2-F1
#
_entry.id   AF-A0A945KIZ2-F1
#
_cell.length_a   1.000
_cell.length_b   1.000
_cell.length_c   1.000
_cell.angle_alpha   90.00
_cell.angle_beta   90.00
_cell.angle_gamma   90.00
#
_symmetry.space_group_name_H-M   'P 1'
#
loop_
_entity.id
_entity.type
_entity.pdbx_description
1 polymer ?
#
loop_
_entity_poly.entity_id
_entity_poly.type
_entity_poly.pdbx_seq_one_letter_code
_entity_poly.pdbx_strand_id
1 'polypeptide(L)'
;MKQPRVLAALSGGVDSAVAALLLKQQGYDVVGVFLRHGVEAPVAECDPNAKQACCSPEDARDAARVADILGIPFHSVDMQQEFDSIQTYFRAEYEIGRTPNPCVVCNRDIKFGALAQFADVIGAQFLATGHYAQTAPG
;
A
#
# COMPACT_ATOMS: atom_id res chain seq x y z
N MET A 1 -14.72 -22.45 -11.24
CA MET A 1 -13.80 -22.25 -10.10
C MET A 1 -13.67 -20.75 -9.87
N LYS A 2 -13.66 -20.29 -8.61
CA LYS A 2 -13.50 -18.86 -8.30
C LYS A 2 -12.04 -18.46 -8.59
N GLN A 3 -11.82 -17.35 -9.30
CA GLN A 3 -10.46 -16.88 -9.58
C GLN A 3 -9.73 -16.55 -8.27
N PRO A 4 -8.43 -16.86 -8.13
CA PRO A 4 -7.67 -16.50 -6.95
C PRO A 4 -7.72 -14.98 -6.73
N ARG A 5 -7.96 -14.59 -5.47
CA ARG A 5 -8.03 -13.17 -5.10
C ARG A 5 -6.64 -12.63 -4.81
N VAL A 6 -6.32 -11.48 -5.40
CA VAL A 6 -5.06 -10.76 -5.20
C VAL A 6 -5.34 -9.39 -4.60
N LEU A 7 -4.73 -9.11 -3.45
CA LEU A 7 -4.68 -7.77 -2.90
C LEU A 7 -3.52 -7.01 -3.55
N ALA A 8 -3.80 -5.96 -4.30
CA ALA A 8 -2.80 -5.11 -4.95
C ALA A 8 -2.57 -3.83 -4.14
N ALA A 9 -1.37 -3.67 -3.58
CA ALA A 9 -0.97 -2.44 -2.89
C ALA A 9 -0.74 -1.32 -3.92
N LEU A 10 -1.69 -0.38 -3.99
CA LEU A 10 -1.66 0.80 -4.85
C LEU A 10 -1.11 1.98 -4.06
N SER A 11 -0.02 2.58 -4.52
CA SER A 11 0.60 3.74 -3.87
C SER A 11 0.26 5.09 -4.52
N GLY A 12 -0.59 5.08 -5.55
CA GLY A 12 -0.79 6.23 -6.46
C GLY A 12 0.24 6.29 -7.60
N GLY A 13 1.32 5.50 -7.51
CA GLY A 13 2.36 5.44 -8.54
C GLY A 13 2.05 4.47 -9.69
N VAL A 14 2.70 4.72 -10.83
CA VAL A 14 2.53 3.95 -12.07
C VAL A 14 2.83 2.46 -11.93
N ASP A 15 3.88 2.10 -11.18
CA ASP A 15 4.32 0.69 -11.07
C ASP A 15 3.24 -0.17 -10.42
N SER A 16 2.63 0.33 -9.34
CA SER A 16 1.54 -0.36 -8.65
C SER A 16 0.28 -0.46 -9.51
N ALA A 17 -0.02 0.59 -10.28
CA ALA A 17 -1.16 0.61 -11.19
C ALA A 17 -0.99 -0.41 -12.33
N VAL A 18 0.19 -0.46 -12.95
CA VAL A 18 0.51 -1.41 -14.01
C VAL A 18 0.53 -2.84 -13.47
N ALA A 19 1.07 -3.08 -12.27
CA ALA A 19 1.02 -4.40 -11.64
C ALA A 19 -0.42 -4.89 -11.44
N ALA A 20 -1.32 -4.04 -10.93
CA ALA A 20 -2.74 -4.37 -10.77
C ALA A 20 -3.43 -4.61 -12.12
N LEU A 21 -3.15 -3.80 -13.14
CA LEU A 21 -3.66 -3.98 -14.49
C LEU A 21 -3.23 -5.33 -15.09
N LEU A 22 -1.96 -5.70 -14.98
CA LEU A 22 -1.43 -6.96 -15.50
C LEU A 22 -2.09 -8.16 -14.82
N LEU A 23 -2.28 -8.13 -13.50
CA LEU A 23 -3.00 -9.18 -12.78
C LEU A 23 -4.45 -9.27 -13.20
N LYS A 24 -5.12 -8.14 -13.41
CA LYS A 24 -6.50 -8.13 -13.93
C LYS A 24 -6.56 -8.74 -15.33
N GLN A 25 -5.63 -8.40 -16.22
CA GLN A 25 -5.54 -8.97 -17.57
C GLN A 25 -5.27 -10.48 -17.56
N GLN A 26 -4.54 -10.98 -16.56
CA GLN A 26 -4.31 -12.41 -16.35
C GLN A 26 -5.54 -13.14 -15.76
N GLY A 27 -6.61 -12.43 -15.42
CA GLY A 27 -7.85 -13.02 -14.90
C GLY A 27 -7.80 -13.36 -13.41
N TYR A 28 -7.13 -12.55 -12.60
CA TYR A 28 -7.24 -12.62 -11.14
C TYR A 28 -8.41 -11.77 -10.62
N ASP A 29 -8.98 -12.14 -9.47
CA ASP A 29 -9.91 -11.30 -8.71
C ASP A 29 -9.10 -10.25 -7.93
N VAL A 30 -8.84 -9.10 -8.55
CA VAL A 30 -7.97 -8.06 -8.00
C VAL A 30 -8.76 -7.11 -7.11
N VAL A 31 -8.24 -6.84 -5.91
CA VAL A 31 -8.72 -5.81 -4.98
C VAL A 31 -7.58 -4.83 -4.72
N GLY A 32 -7.80 -3.54 -4.93
CA GLY A 32 -6.82 -2.49 -4.65
C GLY A 32 -6.82 -2.09 -3.17
N VAL A 33 -5.66 -1.74 -2.64
CA VAL A 33 -5.52 -1.17 -1.29
C VAL A 33 -4.51 -0.04 -1.27
N PHE A 34 -4.86 1.07 -0.61
CA PHE A 34 -3.96 2.17 -0.33
C PHE A 34 -3.67 2.23 1.18
N LEU A 35 -2.39 2.32 1.54
CA LEU A 35 -1.92 2.45 2.91
C LEU A 35 -1.92 3.92 3.30
N ARG A 36 -2.74 4.33 4.26
CA ARG A 36 -2.68 5.68 4.83
C ARG A 36 -1.72 5.68 6.02
N HIS A 37 -0.77 6.60 5.98
CA HIS A 37 0.09 6.93 7.10
C HIS A 37 0.42 8.43 7.01
N GLY A 38 0.29 9.16 8.10
CA GLY A 38 0.51 10.60 8.18
C GLY A 38 -0.69 11.46 7.76
N VAL A 39 -1.91 10.90 7.67
CA VAL A 39 -3.14 11.63 7.32
C VAL A 39 -4.29 11.23 8.24
N GLU A 40 -4.93 12.20 8.88
CA GLU A 40 -6.01 11.94 9.85
C GLU A 40 -7.38 11.63 9.22
N ALA A 41 -7.65 12.04 7.97
CA ALA A 41 -8.99 11.95 7.36
C ALA A 41 -9.16 10.82 6.30
N PRO A 42 -10.27 10.06 6.31
CA PRO A 42 -10.63 9.13 5.24
C PRO A 42 -10.62 9.81 3.87
N VAL A 43 -10.25 9.10 2.79
CA VAL A 43 -10.12 9.65 1.43
C VAL A 43 -11.43 10.32 0.93
N ALA A 44 -12.58 9.89 1.46
CA ALA A 44 -13.90 10.47 1.16
C ALA A 44 -14.12 11.87 1.75
N GLU A 45 -13.31 12.29 2.73
CA GLU A 45 -13.48 13.54 3.50
C GLU A 45 -12.38 14.58 3.23
N CYS A 46 -11.47 14.31 2.28
CA CYS A 46 -10.38 15.21 1.97
C CYS A 46 -10.84 16.40 1.11
N ASP A 47 -10.91 17.60 1.69
CA ASP A 47 -11.14 18.87 0.98
C ASP A 47 -10.05 19.11 -0.09
N PRO A 48 -10.41 19.28 -1.37
CA PRO A 48 -9.45 19.56 -2.44
C PRO A 48 -8.64 20.86 -2.26
N ASN A 49 -8.99 21.75 -1.31
CA ASN A 49 -8.31 23.01 -1.03
C ASN A 49 -7.42 23.01 0.24
N ALA A 50 -7.36 21.93 1.01
CA ALA A 50 -6.59 21.89 2.25
C ALA A 50 -5.07 21.75 1.99
N LYS A 51 -4.31 22.80 2.30
CA LYS A 51 -2.85 22.88 2.13
C LYS A 51 -2.10 22.41 3.39
N GLN A 52 -2.13 21.10 3.71
CA GLN A 52 -1.26 20.41 4.70
C GLN A 52 -1.66 18.92 4.67
N ALA A 53 -0.87 17.90 4.34
CA ALA A 53 0.57 17.71 4.23
C ALA A 53 0.92 16.91 2.95
N CYS A 54 2.17 17.07 2.48
CA CYS A 54 2.74 16.57 1.23
C CYS A 54 2.31 15.14 0.80
N CYS A 55 1.86 15.01 -0.45
CA CYS A 55 1.67 13.78 -1.24
C CYS A 55 0.50 12.86 -0.89
N SER A 56 0.17 12.66 0.39
CA SER A 56 -0.75 11.57 0.78
C SER A 56 -2.21 11.68 0.29
N PRO A 57 -2.86 12.86 0.25
CA PRO A 57 -4.22 12.97 -0.29
C PRO A 57 -4.30 12.85 -1.82
N GLU A 58 -3.24 13.23 -2.53
CA GLU A 58 -3.16 13.10 -4.00
C GLU A 58 -2.88 11.65 -4.39
N ASP A 59 -1.90 11.02 -3.75
CA ASP A 59 -1.56 9.61 -3.97
C ASP A 59 -2.76 8.69 -3.68
N ALA A 60 -3.52 8.98 -2.61
CA ALA A 60 -4.75 8.25 -2.30
C ALA A 60 -5.83 8.43 -3.37
N ARG A 61 -5.99 9.66 -3.88
CA ARG A 61 -6.93 9.97 -4.97
C ARG A 61 -6.51 9.30 -6.28
N ASP A 62 -5.22 9.25 -6.57
CA ASP A 62 -4.68 8.61 -7.76
C ASP A 62 -4.82 7.09 -7.67
N ALA A 63 -4.57 6.49 -6.50
CA ALA A 63 -4.83 5.07 -6.26
C ALA A 63 -6.32 4.71 -6.41
N ALA A 64 -7.22 5.55 -5.87
CA ALA A 64 -8.67 5.38 -6.04
C ALA A 64 -9.07 5.51 -7.51
N ARG A 65 -8.57 6.52 -8.23
CA ARG A 65 -8.84 6.71 -9.66
C ARG A 65 -8.34 5.54 -10.50
N VAL A 66 -7.16 4.99 -10.19
CA VAL A 66 -6.65 3.77 -10.83
C VAL A 66 -7.61 2.62 -10.59
N ALA A 67 -8.05 2.40 -9.35
CA ALA A 67 -9.00 1.33 -9.04
C ALA A 67 -10.33 1.50 -9.78
N ASP A 68 -10.83 2.73 -9.91
CA ASP A 68 -12.05 3.06 -10.66
C ASP A 68 -11.88 2.78 -12.16
N ILE A 69 -10.78 3.24 -12.78
CA ILE A 69 -10.46 2.97 -14.19
C ILE A 69 -10.33 1.46 -14.44
N LEU A 70 -9.69 0.76 -13.50
CA LEU A 70 -9.55 -0.69 -13.56
C LEU A 70 -10.83 -1.40 -13.13
N GLY A 71 -11.89 -0.73 -12.68
CA GLY A 71 -13.12 -1.36 -12.19
C GLY A 71 -12.88 -2.47 -11.17
N ILE A 72 -12.00 -2.23 -10.19
CA ILE A 72 -11.67 -3.16 -9.10
C ILE A 72 -12.12 -2.58 -7.75
N PRO A 73 -12.52 -3.41 -6.77
CA PRO A 73 -12.80 -2.93 -5.42
C PRO A 73 -11.56 -2.26 -4.81
N PHE A 74 -11.76 -1.23 -3.99
CA PHE A 74 -10.68 -0.44 -3.40
C PHE A 74 -10.88 -0.23 -1.90
N HIS A 75 -9.82 -0.44 -1.13
CA HIS A 75 -9.78 -0.14 0.29
C HIS A 75 -8.73 0.92 0.60
N SER A 76 -9.00 1.73 1.60
CA SER A 76 -7.99 2.59 2.22
C SER A 76 -7.85 2.17 3.67
N VAL A 77 -6.64 1.77 4.07
CA VAL A 77 -6.37 1.20 5.39
C VAL A 77 -5.42 2.11 6.14
N ASP A 78 -5.80 2.46 7.37
CA ASP A 78 -4.94 3.22 8.27
C ASP A 78 -3.85 2.31 8.84
N MET A 79 -2.60 2.72 8.68
CA MET A 79 -1.40 2.05 9.20
C MET A 79 -0.51 3.04 9.96
N GLN A 80 -1.11 4.10 10.54
CA GLN A 80 -0.39 5.13 11.28
C GLN A 80 0.42 4.51 12.44
N GLN A 81 -0.19 3.60 13.19
CA GLN A 81 0.44 3.01 14.37
C GLN A 81 1.67 2.18 13.99
N GLU A 82 1.58 1.38 12.92
CA GLU A 82 2.68 0.61 12.38
C GLU A 82 3.78 1.54 11.85
N PHE A 83 3.39 2.63 11.18
CA PHE A 83 4.34 3.62 10.65
C PHE A 83 5.07 4.40 11.76
N ASP A 84 4.42 4.68 12.88
CA ASP A 84 5.04 5.33 14.05
C ASP A 84 6.17 4.48 14.64
N SER A 85 6.05 3.15 14.59
CA SER A 85 7.12 2.24 15.00
C SER A 85 8.37 2.37 14.11
N ILE A 86 8.18 2.54 12.79
CA ILE A 86 9.27 2.76 11.82
C ILE A 86 9.96 4.09 12.09
N GLN A 87 9.20 5.14 12.37
CA GLN A 87 9.76 6.44 12.71
C GLN A 87 10.53 6.42 14.04
N THR A 88 10.03 5.67 15.02
CA THR A 88 10.68 5.51 16.32
C THR A 88 12.02 4.79 16.17
N TYR A 89 12.05 3.69 15.41
CA TYR A 89 13.28 3.01 15.02
C TYR A 89 14.25 3.97 14.30
N PHE A 90 13.76 4.70 13.31
CA PHE A 90 14.57 5.62 12.51
C PHE A 90 15.24 6.68 13.38
N ARG A 91 14.49 7.34 14.29
CA ARG A 91 15.05 8.33 15.23
C ARG A 91 16.06 7.72 16.19
N ALA A 92 15.74 6.58 16.79
CA ALA A 92 16.62 5.92 17.77
C ALA A 92 17.98 5.53 17.17
N GLU A 93 18.02 5.04 15.92
CA GLU A 93 19.28 4.71 15.25
C GLU A 93 20.13 5.96 14.94
N TYR A 94 19.49 7.08 14.58
CA TYR A 94 20.20 8.36 14.40
C TYR A 94 20.77 8.91 15.71
N GLU A 95 20.05 8.78 16.82
CA GLU A 95 20.50 9.22 18.15
C GLU A 95 21.80 8.53 18.58
N ILE A 96 22.05 7.30 18.13
CA ILE A 96 23.28 6.55 18.38
C ILE A 96 24.31 6.66 17.24
N GLY A 97 24.13 7.61 16.32
CA GLY A 97 25.10 7.94 15.27
C GLY A 97 25.15 6.96 14.10
N ARG A 98 24.09 6.17 13.88
CA ARG A 98 23.97 5.26 12.74
C ARG A 98 23.14 5.87 11.62
N THR A 99 23.27 5.28 10.42
CA THR A 99 22.44 5.62 9.25
C THR A 99 21.46 4.48 9.00
N PRO A 100 20.22 4.54 9.55
CA PRO A 100 19.21 3.49 9.36
C PRO A 100 18.63 3.48 7.95
N ASN A 101 18.07 2.33 7.55
CA ASN A 101 17.26 2.20 6.35
C ASN A 101 15.80 1.89 6.73
N PRO A 102 14.92 2.91 6.85
CA PRO A 102 13.54 2.70 7.27
C PRO A 102 12.72 1.95 6.22
N CYS A 103 13.10 2.00 4.94
CA CYS A 103 12.37 1.33 3.86
C CYS A 103 12.45 -0.19 3.97
N VAL A 104 13.59 -0.73 4.42
CA VAL A 104 13.76 -2.17 4.67
C VAL A 104 12.83 -2.62 5.80
N VAL A 105 12.76 -1.84 6.87
CA VAL A 105 11.90 -2.15 8.03
C VAL A 105 10.41 -2.01 7.66
N CYS A 106 10.04 -0.96 6.92
CA CYS A 106 8.68 -0.77 6.40
C CYS A 106 8.23 -1.91 5.48
N ASN A 107 9.11 -2.39 4.60
CA ASN A 107 8.79 -3.56 3.77
C ASN A 107 8.52 -4.80 4.64
N ARG A 108 9.38 -5.07 5.63
CA ARG A 108 9.25 -6.23 6.52
C ARG A 108 8.00 -6.16 7.39
N ASP A 109 7.77 -5.03 8.05
CA ASP A 109 6.80 -4.92 9.14
C ASP A 109 5.42 -4.44 8.66
N ILE A 110 5.38 -3.56 7.65
CA ILE A 110 4.13 -3.00 7.12
C ILE A 110 3.71 -3.76 5.86
N LYS A 111 4.50 -3.71 4.78
CA LYS A 111 4.03 -4.22 3.47
C LYS A 111 3.88 -5.73 3.44
N PHE A 112 4.85 -6.47 3.98
CA PHE A 112 4.81 -7.93 4.03
C PHE A 112 4.46 -8.48 5.42
N GLY A 113 4.20 -7.58 6.37
CA GLY A 113 3.70 -7.89 7.71
C GLY A 113 2.22 -7.53 7.84
N ALA A 114 1.93 -6.34 8.36
CA ALA A 114 0.56 -5.88 8.65
C ALA A 114 -0.38 -5.94 7.42
N LEU A 115 0.09 -5.54 6.23
CA LEU A 115 -0.72 -5.60 5.03
C LEU A 115 -0.97 -7.03 4.54
N ALA A 116 -0.03 -7.96 4.78
CA ALA A 116 -0.25 -9.38 4.50
C ALA A 116 -1.34 -9.96 5.43
N GLN A 117 -1.35 -9.56 6.71
CA GLN A 117 -2.43 -9.93 7.63
C GLN A 117 -3.78 -9.36 7.19
N PHE A 118 -3.80 -8.13 6.68
CA PHE A 118 -5.01 -7.55 6.08
C PHE A 118 -5.49 -8.34 4.85
N ALA A 119 -4.56 -8.84 4.02
CA ALA A 119 -4.87 -9.70 2.88
C ALA A 119 -5.61 -10.97 3.33
N ASP A 120 -5.18 -11.60 4.43
CA ASP A 120 -5.84 -12.77 5.01
C ASP A 120 -7.27 -12.46 5.45
N VAL A 121 -7.49 -11.31 6.12
CA VAL A 121 -8.82 -10.88 6.60
C VAL A 121 -9.83 -10.72 5.47
N ILE A 122 -9.41 -10.21 4.31
CA ILE A 122 -10.29 -10.03 3.14
C ILE A 122 -10.34 -11.26 2.21
N GLY A 123 -9.67 -12.35 2.60
CA GLY A 123 -9.63 -13.61 1.86
C GLY A 123 -8.84 -13.55 0.56
N ALA A 124 -7.80 -12.72 0.49
CA ALA A 124 -6.88 -12.70 -0.64
C ALA A 124 -5.83 -13.82 -0.49
N GLN A 125 -5.58 -14.58 -1.56
CA GLN A 125 -4.55 -15.63 -1.57
C GLN A 125 -3.16 -15.08 -1.85
N PHE A 126 -3.08 -13.90 -2.48
CA PHE A 126 -1.82 -13.28 -2.87
C PHE A 126 -1.84 -11.79 -2.52
N LEU A 127 -0.65 -11.27 -2.20
CA LEU A 127 -0.36 -9.85 -2.10
C LEU A 127 0.57 -9.45 -3.24
N ALA A 128 0.19 -8.41 -3.97
CA ALA A 128 0.97 -7.83 -5.05
C ALA A 128 1.38 -6.40 -4.73
N THR A 129 2.58 -6.02 -5.18
CA THR A 129 3.12 -4.67 -5.04
C THR A 129 3.82 -4.27 -6.34
N GLY A 130 4.09 -2.97 -6.52
CA GLY A 130 4.89 -2.47 -7.65
C GLY A 130 6.41 -2.63 -7.50
N HIS A 131 6.90 -3.47 -6.59
CA HIS A 131 8.35 -3.67 -6.46
C HIS A 131 8.92 -4.40 -7.69
N TYR A 132 10.05 -3.89 -8.19
CA TYR A 132 10.85 -4.55 -9.23
C TYR A 132 11.66 -5.69 -8.62
N ALA A 133 10.98 -6.79 -8.31
CA ALA A 133 11.57 -8.02 -7.79
C ALA A 133 10.83 -9.22 -8.36
N GLN A 134 11.49 -10.38 -8.36
CA GLN A 134 10.87 -11.66 -8.69
C GLN A 134 10.86 -12.53 -7.45
N THR A 135 9.76 -13.22 -7.20
CA THR A 135 9.72 -14.29 -6.20
C THR A 135 10.63 -15.41 -6.67
N ALA A 136 11.47 -15.96 -5.79
CA ALA A 136 12.20 -17.17 -6.12
C ALA A 136 11.22 -18.29 -6.50
N PRO A 137 11.55 -19.17 -7.46
CA PRO A 137 10.75 -20.36 -7.70
C PRO A 137 10.62 -21.14 -6.39
N GLY A 138 9.39 -21.52 -6.05
CA GLY A 138 9.11 -22.45 -4.96
C GLY A 138 9.44 -23.89 -5.32
#